data_AF-A0A5E4KZX4-F1
#
_entry.id   AF-A0A5E4KZX4-F1
#
_cell.length_a   1.000
_cell.length_b   1.000
_cell.length_c   1.000
_cell.angle_alpha   90.00
_cell.angle_beta   90.00
_cell.angle_gamma   90.00
#
_symmetry.space_group_name_H-M   'P 1'
#
loop_
_entity.id
_entity.type
_entity.pdbx_description
1 polymer ?
#
loop_
_entity_poly.entity_id
_entity_poly.type
_entity_poly.pdbx_seq_one_letter_code
_entity_poly.pdbx_strand_id
1 'polypeptide(L)'
;MGEICCSPSGSRITKVRIGLVEVGLVALGDTFEKLYERGRKPEDLDGRELVQEVSMYNYVPSAAWDEYAITLMEEYKKYCSSK
;
A
#
# COMPACT_ATOMS: atom_id res chain seq x y z
N MET A 1 23.18 -11.45 26.46
CA MET A 1 22.82 -11.76 25.05
C MET A 1 22.01 -10.60 24.53
N GLY A 2 22.66 -9.62 23.91
CA GLY A 2 21.97 -8.52 23.26
C GLY A 2 21.67 -8.96 21.84
N GLU A 3 20.45 -9.41 21.59
CA GLU A 3 19.98 -9.62 20.22
C GLU A 3 19.97 -8.25 19.55
N ILE A 4 20.93 -8.05 18.65
CA ILE A 4 20.91 -6.96 17.69
C ILE A 4 19.67 -7.25 16.85
N CYS A 5 18.55 -6.66 17.23
CA CYS A 5 17.33 -6.65 16.47
C CYS A 5 17.66 -5.88 15.19
N CYS A 6 18.10 -6.62 14.18
CA CYS A 6 18.29 -6.13 12.82
C CYS A 6 16.90 -5.79 12.31
N SER A 7 16.40 -4.62 12.74
CA SER A 7 15.20 -4.03 12.18
C SER A 7 15.55 -3.82 10.71
N PRO A 8 14.89 -4.49 9.76
CA PRO A 8 15.03 -4.10 8.37
C PRO A 8 14.34 -2.75 8.25
N SER A 9 15.03 -1.68 8.62
CA SER A 9 14.57 -0.29 8.52
C SER A 9 14.48 0.17 7.05
N GLY A 10 14.62 -0.76 6.10
CA GLY A 10 14.27 -0.57 4.71
C GLY A 10 12.80 -0.90 4.53
N SER A 11 12.01 0.13 4.20
CA SER A 11 10.61 -0.04 3.79
C SER A 11 10.49 -1.20 2.79
N ARG A 12 9.63 -2.17 3.11
CA ARG A 12 9.46 -3.37 2.27
C ARG A 12 8.90 -2.95 0.91
N ILE A 13 9.44 -3.53 -0.16
CA ILE A 13 8.91 -3.36 -1.52
C ILE A 13 7.87 -4.45 -1.76
N THR A 14 6.64 -4.04 -2.04
CA THR A 14 5.56 -4.94 -2.46
C THR A 14 5.34 -4.78 -3.96
N LYS A 15 5.34 -5.89 -4.70
CA LYS A 15 5.03 -5.88 -6.13
C LYS A 15 3.52 -5.97 -6.33
N VAL A 16 2.98 -5.05 -7.11
CA VAL A 16 1.57 -5.03 -7.51
C VAL A 16 1.46 -4.87 -9.02
N ARG A 17 0.40 -5.41 -9.61
CA ARG A 17 0.15 -5.30 -11.04
C ARG A 17 -0.86 -4.19 -11.30
N ILE A 18 -0.36 -3.03 -11.73
CA ILE A 18 -1.19 -1.88 -12.11
C ILE A 18 -1.43 -1.95 -13.62
N GLY A 19 -2.69 -2.17 -14.02
CA GLY A 19 -3.04 -2.38 -15.42
C GLY A 19 -2.25 -3.55 -16.05
N LEU A 20 -1.38 -3.24 -17.01
CA LEU A 20 -0.54 -4.23 -17.71
C LEU A 20 0.90 -4.34 -17.17
N VAL A 21 1.29 -3.50 -16.21
CA VAL A 21 2.68 -3.42 -15.73
C VAL A 21 2.80 -3.88 -14.28
N GLU A 22 3.91 -4.53 -13.95
CA GLU A 22 4.29 -4.81 -12.57
C GLU A 22 5.06 -3.61 -12.00
N VAL A 23 4.60 -3.11 -10.86
CA VAL A 23 5.19 -1.97 -10.15
C VAL A 23 5.61 -2.41 -8.75
N GLY A 24 6.84 -2.07 -8.36
CA GLY A 24 7.29 -2.21 -6.97
C GLY A 24 6.92 -0.96 -6.17
N LEU A 25 6.09 -1.11 -5.14
CA LEU A 25 5.71 -0.04 -4.23
C LEU A 25 6.41 -0.19 -2.89
N VAL A 26 7.11 0.87 -2.50
CA VAL A 26 7.78 1.00 -1.21
C VAL A 26 6.74 1.26 -0.13
N ALA A 27 6.89 0.57 1.02
CA ALA A 27 6.07 0.75 2.23
C ALA A 27 4.58 0.44 2.06
N LEU A 28 4.16 -0.24 1.00
CA LEU A 28 2.74 -0.53 0.76
C LEU A 28 2.11 -1.34 1.90
N GLY A 29 2.82 -2.36 2.39
CA GLY A 29 2.37 -3.18 3.51
C GLY A 29 2.22 -2.37 4.80
N ASP A 30 3.18 -1.49 5.09
CA ASP A 30 3.13 -0.59 6.25
C ASP A 30 1.96 0.41 6.14
N THR A 31 1.69 0.93 4.94
CA THR A 31 0.53 1.80 4.69
C THR A 31 -0.79 1.07 4.96
N PHE A 32 -0.93 -0.17 4.48
CA PHE A 32 -2.12 -0.97 4.73
C PHE A 32 -2.28 -1.32 6.21
N GLU A 33 -1.21 -1.68 6.90
CA GLU A 33 -1.25 -1.97 8.33
C GLU A 33 -1.72 -0.75 9.13
N LYS A 34 -1.14 0.43 8.87
CA LYS A 34 -1.55 1.68 9.53
C LYS A 34 -3.03 2.01 9.30
N LEU A 35 -3.54 1.80 8.09
CA LEU A 35 -4.96 2.04 7.78
C LEU A 35 -5.87 1.04 8.52
N TYR A 36 -5.48 -0.23 8.55
CA TYR A 36 -6.22 -1.28 9.24
C TYR A 36 -6.25 -1.05 10.76
N GLU A 37 -5.12 -0.72 11.37
CA GLU A 37 -5.01 -0.40 12.81
C GLU A 37 -5.84 0.84 13.19
N ARG A 38 -6.03 1.79 12.27
CA ARG A 38 -6.93 2.94 12.44
C ARG A 38 -8.41 2.60 12.25
N GLY A 39 -8.74 1.33 11.98
CA GLY A 39 -10.11 0.88 11.74
C GLY A 39 -10.70 1.35 10.41
N ARG A 40 -9.88 1.78 9.45
CA ARG A 40 -10.35 2.22 8.12
C ARG A 40 -10.73 1.00 7.30
N LYS A 41 -12.02 0.69 7.19
CA LYS A 41 -12.47 -0.41 6.35
C LYS A 41 -12.34 -0.05 4.87
N PRO A 42 -12.19 -1.03 3.97
CA PRO A 42 -12.14 -0.76 2.54
C PRO A 42 -13.40 -0.07 1.99
N GLU A 43 -14.53 -0.20 2.70
CA GLU A 43 -15.82 0.43 2.37
C GLU A 43 -15.85 1.92 2.73
N ASP A 44 -15.05 2.32 3.71
CA ASP A 44 -14.96 3.69 4.23
C ASP A 44 -13.81 4.49 3.60
N LEU A 45 -13.02 3.87 2.73
CA LEU A 45 -11.86 4.48 2.06
C LEU A 45 -12.20 4.85 0.62
N ASP A 46 -11.81 6.07 0.25
CA ASP A 46 -11.75 6.48 -1.15
C ASP A 46 -10.41 6.02 -1.77
N GLY A 47 -10.47 5.45 -2.97
CA GLY A 47 -9.28 4.95 -3.66
C GLY A 47 -8.24 6.04 -3.92
N ARG A 48 -8.64 7.31 -4.10
CA ARG A 48 -7.71 8.42 -4.30
C ARG A 48 -6.99 8.81 -3.02
N GLU A 49 -7.65 8.69 -1.86
CA GLU A 49 -7.00 8.87 -0.56
C GLU A 49 -5.88 7.83 -0.39
N LEU A 50 -6.14 6.59 -0.78
CA LEU A 50 -5.14 5.53 -0.73
C LEU A 50 -3.97 5.78 -1.69
N VAL A 51 -4.24 6.27 -2.90
CA VAL A 51 -3.19 6.69 -3.85
C VAL A 51 -2.37 7.83 -3.27
N GLN A 52 -3.00 8.80 -2.61
CA GLN A 52 -2.32 9.92 -1.98
C GLN A 52 -1.36 9.44 -0.88
N GLU A 53 -1.79 8.54 -0.01
CA GLU A 53 -0.91 7.95 1.03
C GLU A 53 0.27 7.17 0.41
N VAL A 54 0.03 6.38 -0.63
CA VAL A 54 1.09 5.62 -1.33
C VAL A 54 2.06 6.55 -2.07
N SER A 55 1.57 7.67 -2.62
CA SER A 55 2.37 8.66 -3.34
C SER A 55 3.38 9.40 -2.47
N MET A 56 3.20 9.38 -1.14
CA MET A 56 4.18 9.94 -0.20
C MET A 56 5.54 9.23 -0.25
N TYR A 57 5.54 7.96 -0.68
CA TYR A 57 6.74 7.11 -0.73
C TYR A 57 7.10 6.68 -2.15
N ASN A 58 6.22 6.91 -3.13
CA ASN A 58 6.33 6.38 -4.49
C ASN A 58 5.95 7.44 -5.52
N TYR A 59 6.62 7.43 -6.67
CA TYR A 59 6.16 8.20 -7.81
C TYR A 59 4.90 7.57 -8.41
N VAL A 60 3.81 8.34 -8.49
CA VAL A 60 2.56 7.93 -9.14
C VAL A 60 2.26 8.93 -10.27
N PRO A 61 2.36 8.54 -11.54
CA PRO A 61 2.03 9.41 -12.66
C PRO A 61 0.56 9.83 -12.60
N SER A 62 0.26 11.12 -12.73
CA SER A 62 -1.12 11.65 -12.67
C SER A 62 -2.10 10.94 -13.62
N ALA A 63 -1.62 10.55 -14.80
CA ALA A 63 -2.42 9.82 -15.80
C ALA A 63 -2.82 8.39 -15.37
N ALA A 64 -2.12 7.81 -14.39
CA ALA A 64 -2.34 6.46 -13.89
C ALA A 64 -3.03 6.43 -12.50
N TRP A 65 -3.46 7.59 -11.97
CA TRP A 65 -4.05 7.66 -10.62
C TRP A 65 -5.28 6.76 -10.46
N ASP A 66 -6.16 6.72 -11.46
CA ASP A 66 -7.37 5.88 -11.38
C ASP A 66 -7.01 4.38 -11.42
N GLU A 67 -6.02 3.96 -12.22
CA GLU A 67 -5.54 2.57 -12.24
C GLU A 67 -4.93 2.17 -10.90
N TYR A 68 -4.11 3.06 -10.31
CA TYR A 68 -3.57 2.83 -8.97
C TYR A 68 -4.68 2.75 -7.92
N ALA A 69 -5.68 3.65 -7.96
CA ALA A 69 -6.78 3.64 -7.01
C ALA A 69 -7.53 2.31 -7.04
N ILE A 70 -7.87 1.82 -8.23
CA ILE A 70 -8.58 0.54 -8.41
C ILE A 70 -7.74 -0.61 -7.84
N THR A 71 -6.48 -0.76 -8.28
CA THR A 71 -5.64 -1.88 -7.83
C THR A 71 -5.34 -1.80 -6.33
N LEU A 72 -5.01 -0.62 -5.81
CA LEU A 72 -4.70 -0.46 -4.38
C LEU A 72 -5.91 -0.79 -3.50
N MET A 73 -7.12 -0.41 -3.91
CA MET A 73 -8.34 -0.78 -3.19
C MET A 73 -8.57 -2.30 -3.21
N GLU A 74 -8.36 -2.97 -4.34
CA GLU A 74 -8.46 -4.44 -4.41
C GLU A 74 -7.45 -5.13 -3.50
N GLU A 75 -6.19 -4.68 -3.53
CA GLU A 75 -5.14 -5.22 -2.66
C GLU A 75 -5.42 -4.94 -1.18
N TYR A 76 -5.94 -3.77 -0.84
CA TYR A 76 -6.32 -3.44 0.53
C TYR A 76 -7.49 -4.31 1.02
N LYS A 77 -8.50 -4.56 0.19
CA LYS A 77 -9.60 -5.50 0.50
C LYS A 77 -9.09 -6.91 0.79
N LYS A 78 -8.15 -7.40 -0.04
CA LYS A 78 -7.50 -8.71 0.17
C LYS A 78 -6.71 -8.73 1.47
N TYR A 79 -5.96 -7.67 1.75
CA TYR A 79 -5.21 -7.52 2.99
C TYR A 79 -6.12 -7.59 4.22
N CYS A 80 -7.21 -6.81 4.26
CA CYS A 80 -8.18 -6.83 5.36
C CYS A 80 -8.87 -8.19 5.52
N SER A 81 -9.12 -8.91 4.43
CA SER A 81 -9.77 -10.23 4.47
C SER A 81 -8.83 -11.35 4.93
N SER A 82 -7.51 -11.11 4.89
CA SER A 82 -6.47 -12.06 5.28
C SER A 82 -5.89 -11.80 6.68
N LYS A 83 -6.32 -10.73 7.35
CA LYS A 83 -5.96 -10.39 8.74
C LYS A 83 -6.98 -10.97 9.72
#